data_AF-A0A9D9XAH6-F1
#
_entry.id   AF-A0A9D9XAH6-F1
#
_cell.length_a   1.000
_cell.length_b   1.000
_cell.length_c   1.000
_cell.angle_alpha   90.00
_cell.angle_beta   90.00
_cell.angle_gamma   90.00
#
_symmetry.space_group_name_H-M   'P 1'
#
loop_
_entity.id
_entity.type
_entity.pdbx_description
1 polymer ?
#
loop_
_entity_poly.entity_id
_entity_poly.type
_entity_poly.pdbx_seq_one_letter_code
_entity_poly.pdbx_strand_id
1 'polypeptide(L)'
;MRTSGVNLRKCGRQLFALVAALGIAQPLIAADATPATQPQAAPVVTRQLPPAGAPNIVVVLLDDVGFGATSTFGGPVATPALEQLANDGLRYNRFHTTAICSPTRAALLTGR
;
A
#
# COMPACT_ATOMS: atom_id res chain seq x y z
N MET A 1 -11.28 -74.79 -25.63
CA MET A 1 -11.31 -74.51 -27.09
C MET A 1 -11.65 -73.03 -27.26
N ARG A 2 -10.69 -72.18 -27.70
CA ARG A 2 -10.58 -71.68 -29.10
C ARG A 2 -11.94 -71.13 -29.58
N THR A 3 -12.14 -69.84 -29.86
CA THR A 3 -11.43 -68.98 -30.84
C THR A 3 -11.74 -67.50 -30.58
N SER A 4 -10.74 -66.64 -30.34
CA SER A 4 -10.21 -65.58 -31.26
C SER A 4 -11.26 -64.59 -31.79
N GLY A 5 -11.24 -63.29 -31.49
CA GLY A 5 -10.06 -62.44 -31.33
C GLY A 5 -9.80 -61.65 -32.60
N VAL A 6 -10.60 -60.62 -32.87
CA VAL A 6 -10.19 -59.47 -33.71
C VAL A 6 -10.54 -58.22 -32.93
N ASN A 7 -9.60 -57.82 -32.08
CA ASN A 7 -9.67 -56.64 -31.23
C ASN A 7 -9.42 -55.41 -32.12
N LEU A 8 -10.36 -54.46 -32.10
CA LEU A 8 -10.48 -53.25 -32.93
C LEU A 8 -9.27 -52.28 -32.85
N ARG A 9 -8.21 -52.66 -32.12
CA ARG A 9 -6.93 -51.94 -31.98
C ARG A 9 -6.02 -52.08 -33.21
N LYS A 10 -6.33 -52.96 -34.17
CA LYS A 10 -5.52 -53.14 -35.41
C LYS A 10 -5.91 -52.22 -36.56
N CYS A 11 -7.09 -51.58 -36.55
CA CYS A 11 -7.48 -50.63 -37.60
C CYS A 11 -6.85 -49.24 -37.40
N GLY A 12 -6.58 -48.84 -36.16
CA GLY A 12 -6.04 -47.50 -35.83
C GLY A 12 -4.52 -47.32 -35.93
N ARG A 13 -3.74 -48.41 -36.09
CA ARG A 13 -2.27 -48.35 -36.11
C ARG A 13 -1.63 -48.46 -37.49
N GLN A 14 -2.40 -48.79 -38.52
CA GLN A 14 -1.93 -48.71 -39.90
C GLN A 14 -2.16 -47.33 -40.54
N LEU A 15 -3.04 -46.50 -39.96
CA LEU A 15 -3.32 -45.15 -40.49
C LEU A 15 -2.41 -44.07 -39.90
N PHE A 16 -1.74 -44.33 -38.76
CA PHE A 16 -0.80 -43.40 -38.14
C PHE A 16 0.59 -43.34 -38.81
N ALA A 17 0.86 -44.23 -39.78
CA ALA A 17 2.16 -44.30 -40.45
C ALA A 17 2.27 -43.44 -41.73
N LEU A 18 1.18 -42.79 -42.18
CA LEU A 18 1.19 -42.02 -43.44
C LEU A 18 1.23 -40.49 -43.24
N VAL A 19 1.01 -39.98 -42.02
CA VAL A 19 0.94 -38.51 -41.76
C VAL A 19 2.27 -37.93 -41.27
N ALA A 20 3.30 -38.75 -41.08
CA ALA A 20 4.64 -38.29 -40.67
C ALA A 20 5.51 -37.73 -41.82
N ALA A 21 5.03 -37.71 -43.07
CA ALA A 21 5.84 -37.37 -44.25
C ALA A 21 5.58 -35.96 -44.84
N LEU A 22 4.70 -35.16 -44.25
CA LEU A 22 4.51 -33.75 -44.63
C LEU A 22 4.71 -32.90 -43.37
N GLY A 23 5.91 -32.36 -43.23
CA GLY A 23 6.36 -31.58 -42.08
C GLY A 23 5.59 -30.27 -41.88
N ILE A 24 4.37 -30.37 -41.38
CA ILE A 24 3.59 -29.24 -40.89
C ILE A 24 3.54 -29.34 -39.37
N ALA A 25 4.60 -28.86 -38.72
CA ALA A 25 4.61 -28.63 -37.29
C ALA A 25 3.58 -27.53 -36.99
N GLN A 26 2.42 -27.89 -36.47
CA GLN A 26 1.55 -26.90 -35.86
C GLN A 26 2.26 -26.42 -34.58
N PRO A 27 2.49 -25.10 -34.40
CA PRO A 27 2.78 -24.62 -33.07
C PRO A 27 1.49 -24.75 -32.28
N LEU A 28 1.41 -25.77 -31.43
CA LEU A 28 0.53 -25.68 -30.27
C LEU A 28 1.02 -24.45 -29.52
N ILE A 29 0.19 -23.42 -29.46
CA ILE A 29 0.40 -22.22 -28.65
C ILE A 29 0.84 -22.70 -27.28
N ALA A 30 2.11 -22.48 -26.94
CA ALA A 30 2.54 -22.60 -25.56
C ALA A 30 1.68 -21.61 -24.80
N ALA A 31 0.78 -22.12 -23.94
CA ALA A 31 0.16 -21.28 -22.94
C ALA A 31 1.31 -20.58 -22.23
N ASP A 32 1.39 -19.26 -22.41
CA ASP A 32 2.38 -18.43 -21.74
C ASP A 32 2.10 -18.61 -20.25
N ALA A 33 2.89 -19.48 -19.61
CA ALA A 33 2.79 -19.74 -18.20
C ALA A 33 3.29 -18.48 -17.53
N THR A 34 2.41 -17.50 -17.35
CA THR A 34 2.66 -16.39 -16.44
C THR A 34 3.06 -17.04 -15.12
N PRO A 35 4.29 -16.88 -14.63
CA PRO A 35 4.67 -17.48 -13.37
C PRO A 35 3.68 -16.94 -12.33
N ALA A 36 2.98 -17.86 -11.66
CA ALA A 36 2.03 -17.49 -10.63
C ALA A 36 2.73 -16.55 -9.65
N THR A 37 2.26 -15.30 -9.56
CA THR A 37 2.76 -14.32 -8.59
C THR A 37 2.60 -14.96 -7.22
N GLN A 38 3.73 -15.36 -6.63
CA GLN A 38 3.77 -15.88 -5.27
C GLN A 38 3.14 -14.81 -4.36
N PRO A 39 2.28 -15.18 -3.39
CA PRO A 39 1.77 -14.22 -2.42
C PRO A 39 2.95 -13.57 -1.70
N GLN A 40 3.28 -12.33 -2.09
CA GLN A 40 4.33 -11.58 -1.44
C GLN A 40 3.88 -11.34 0.00
N ALA A 41 4.61 -11.88 0.97
CA ALA A 41 4.31 -11.64 2.37
C ALA A 41 4.29 -10.13 2.61
N ALA A 42 3.21 -9.64 3.24
CA ALA A 42 3.11 -8.23 3.58
C ALA A 42 4.32 -7.82 4.42
N PRO A 43 4.89 -6.62 4.19
CA PRO A 43 6.02 -6.16 4.97
C PRO A 43 5.65 -6.17 6.46
N VAL A 44 6.46 -6.82 7.27
CA VAL A 44 6.33 -6.79 8.73
C VAL A 44 6.70 -5.37 9.17
N VAL A 45 5.70 -4.55 9.46
CA VAL A 45 5.90 -3.24 10.04
C VAL A 45 6.27 -3.44 11.51
N THR A 46 7.55 -3.38 11.83
CA THR A 46 8.02 -3.40 13.22
C THR A 46 7.78 -2.02 13.83
N ARG A 47 7.08 -1.98 14.97
CA ARG A 47 6.91 -0.73 15.73
C ARG A 47 8.26 -0.33 16.30
N GLN A 48 8.85 0.76 15.81
CA GLN A 48 9.98 1.38 16.49
C GLN A 48 9.49 1.92 17.85
N LEU A 49 10.11 1.43 18.92
CA LEU A 49 9.94 2.02 20.25
C LEU A 49 10.99 3.12 20.45
N PRO A 50 10.63 4.22 21.13
CA PRO A 50 11.60 5.22 21.51
C PRO A 50 12.62 4.65 22.52
N PRO A 51 13.85 5.20 22.59
CA PRO A 51 14.84 4.81 23.59
C PRO A 51 14.31 4.97 25.02
N ALA A 52 14.90 4.23 25.96
CA ALA A 52 14.59 4.41 27.38
C ALA A 52 14.90 5.85 27.84
N GLY A 53 13.96 6.47 28.55
CA GLY A 53 14.08 7.85 29.01
C GLY A 53 13.72 8.93 27.98
N ALA A 54 13.29 8.58 26.77
CA ALA A 54 12.78 9.55 25.81
C ALA A 54 11.49 10.24 26.33
N PRO A 55 11.31 11.55 26.10
CA PRO A 55 10.10 12.25 26.50
C PRO A 55 8.89 11.80 25.66
N ASN A 56 7.70 11.88 26.24
CA ASN A 56 6.46 11.74 25.50
C ASN A 56 6.17 13.06 24.76
N ILE A 57 5.86 12.95 23.47
CA ILE A 57 5.51 14.11 22.63
C ILE A 57 4.03 13.98 22.26
N VAL A 58 3.25 15.02 22.55
CA VAL A 58 1.84 15.12 22.16
C VAL A 58 1.69 16.31 21.23
N VAL A 59 1.18 16.07 20.02
CA VAL A 59 0.89 17.12 19.04
C VAL A 59 -0.62 17.33 19.00
N VAL A 60 -1.06 18.53 19.40
CA VAL A 60 -2.45 18.97 19.28
C VAL A 60 -2.54 19.93 18.10
N LEU A 61 -3.23 19.52 17.03
CA LEU A 61 -3.47 20.34 15.84
C LEU A 61 -4.92 20.79 15.82
N LEU A 62 -5.13 22.10 15.74
CA LEU A 62 -6.46 22.69 15.54
C LEU A 62 -6.68 22.91 14.03
N ASP A 63 -7.80 22.43 13.50
CA ASP A 63 -8.15 22.58 12.07
C ASP A 63 -8.97 23.85 11.87
N ASP A 64 -8.72 24.59 10.78
CA ASP A 64 -9.44 25.82 10.39
C ASP A 64 -9.47 26.95 11.44
N VAL A 65 -8.54 26.97 12.40
CA VAL A 65 -8.44 28.04 13.40
C VAL A 65 -7.55 29.17 12.90
N GLY A 66 -8.14 30.36 12.72
CA GLY A 66 -7.40 31.57 12.37
C GLY A 66 -6.52 32.08 13.51
N PHE A 67 -5.39 32.71 13.16
CA PHE A 67 -4.40 33.23 14.13
C PHE A 67 -5.02 34.08 15.25
N GLY A 68 -5.89 35.02 14.90
CA GLY A 68 -6.56 35.92 15.83
C GLY A 68 -7.84 35.39 16.47
N ALA A 69 -8.12 34.08 16.38
CA ALA A 69 -9.34 33.52 16.98
C ALA A 69 -9.23 33.37 18.51
N THR A 70 -8.06 32.94 19.00
CA THR A 70 -7.85 32.54 20.40
C THR A 70 -7.34 33.67 21.28
N SER A 71 -7.76 33.70 22.54
CA SER A 71 -7.32 34.68 23.54
C SER A 71 -5.80 34.67 23.78
N THR A 72 -5.14 33.53 23.53
CA THR A 72 -3.67 33.38 23.61
C THR A 72 -2.90 34.34 22.69
N PHE A 73 -3.53 34.78 21.59
CA PHE A 73 -2.99 35.76 20.63
C PHE A 73 -3.83 37.06 20.57
N GLY A 74 -4.67 37.32 21.59
CA GLY A 74 -5.52 38.52 21.67
C GLY A 74 -6.87 38.41 20.94
N GLY A 75 -7.27 37.21 20.55
CA GLY A 75 -8.57 36.92 19.94
C GLY A 75 -9.73 36.89 20.94
N PRO A 76 -10.97 36.88 20.44
CA PRO A 76 -12.17 36.95 21.29
C PRO A 76 -12.54 35.62 21.95
N VAL A 77 -12.04 34.48 21.48
CA VAL A 77 -12.39 33.16 22.03
C VAL A 77 -11.52 32.85 23.25
N ALA A 78 -12.15 32.77 24.43
CA ALA A 78 -11.47 32.39 25.67
C ALA A 78 -10.91 30.96 25.58
N THR A 79 -9.59 30.83 25.77
CA THR A 79 -8.86 29.56 25.67
C THR A 79 -7.93 29.34 26.88
N PRO A 80 -8.47 29.22 28.10
CA PRO A 80 -7.67 29.23 29.33
C PRO A 80 -6.62 28.11 29.40
N ALA A 81 -6.89 26.93 28.83
CA ALA A 81 -5.92 25.85 28.77
C ALA A 81 -4.73 26.17 27.83
N LEU A 82 -4.98 26.85 26.71
CA LEU A 82 -3.91 27.30 25.80
C LEU A 82 -3.12 28.46 26.42
N GLU A 83 -3.78 29.34 27.18
CA GLU A 83 -3.12 30.41 27.92
C GLU A 83 -2.17 29.87 29.00
N GLN A 84 -2.59 28.84 29.75
CA GLN A 84 -1.72 28.17 30.71
C GLN A 84 -0.50 27.56 30.02
N LEU A 85 -0.71 26.80 28.94
CA LEU A 85 0.39 26.21 28.16
C LEU A 85 1.35 27.27 27.60
N ALA A 86 0.81 28.40 27.17
CA ALA A 86 1.57 29.54 26.66
C ALA A 86 2.38 30.28 27.73
N ASN A 87 1.91 30.29 28.98
CA ASN A 87 2.60 30.92 30.11
C ASN A 87 3.71 30.01 30.66
N ASP A 88 3.49 28.70 30.64
CA ASP A 88 4.46 27.70 31.10
C ASP A 88 5.49 27.31 30.00
N GLY A 89 5.34 27.86 28.79
CA GLY A 89 6.08 27.42 27.61
C GLY A 89 6.45 28.54 26.65
N LEU A 90 6.60 28.16 25.38
CA LEU A 90 6.98 29.07 24.29
C LEU A 90 5.79 29.33 23.36
N ARG A 91 5.70 30.57 22.87
CA ARG A 91 4.74 30.98 21.84
C ARG A 91 5.46 31.54 20.63
N TYR A 92 4.99 31.16 19.44
CA TYR A 92 5.52 31.64 18.16
C TYR A 92 4.45 32.49 17.45
N ASN A 93 4.82 33.69 17.03
CA ASN A 93 3.94 34.63 16.31
C ASN A 93 4.26 34.75 14.80
N ARG A 94 5.29 34.02 14.32
CA ARG A 94 5.66 33.94 12.91
C ARG A 94 5.67 32.48 12.45
N PHE A 95 4.49 31.87 12.42
CA PHE A 95 4.29 30.56 11.82
C PHE A 95 3.53 30.71 10.50
N HIS A 96 3.79 29.81 9.56
CA HIS A 96 3.17 29.82 8.24
C HIS A 96 2.57 28.45 7.96
N THR A 97 1.35 28.45 7.43
CA THR A 97 0.68 27.28 6.88
C THR A 97 0.49 27.49 5.38
N THR A 98 0.17 26.41 4.68
CA THR A 98 -0.36 26.57 3.32
C THR A 98 -1.82 27.06 3.39
N ALA A 99 -2.37 27.54 2.27
CA ALA A 99 -3.74 28.06 2.22
C ALA A 99 -4.84 26.97 2.37
N ILE A 100 -4.46 25.68 2.46
CA ILE A 100 -5.37 24.53 2.53
C ILE A 100 -4.88 23.54 3.60
N CYS A 101 -5.79 22.88 4.31
CA CYS A 101 -5.46 22.01 5.44
C CYS A 101 -4.65 20.77 5.03
N SER A 102 -4.99 20.15 3.90
CA SER A 102 -4.32 18.93 3.40
C SER A 102 -2.82 19.11 3.17
N PRO A 103 -2.35 20.11 2.39
CA PRO A 103 -0.91 20.35 2.24
C PRO A 103 -0.22 20.78 3.54
N THR A 104 -0.90 21.52 4.44
CA THR A 104 -0.35 21.84 5.77
C THR A 104 -0.11 20.60 6.62
N ARG A 105 -1.07 19.66 6.66
CA ARG A 105 -0.92 18.39 7.37
C ARG A 105 0.14 17.49 6.74
N ALA A 106 0.21 17.45 5.41
CA ALA A 106 1.24 16.72 4.70
C ALA A 106 2.65 17.24 5.06
N ALA A 107 2.83 18.55 5.10
CA ALA A 107 4.09 19.17 5.52
C ALA A 107 4.43 18.87 6.98
N LEU A 108 3.45 18.90 7.89
CA LEU A 108 3.67 18.54 9.30
C LEU A 108 4.12 17.09 9.48
N LEU A 109 3.50 16.15 8.77
CA LEU A 109 3.79 14.72 8.90
C LEU A 109 5.11 14.31 8.22
N THR A 110 5.52 15.05 7.20
CA THR A 110 6.64 14.64 6.33
C THR A 110 7.83 15.58 6.33
N GLY A 111 7.70 16.77 6.91
CA GLY A 111 8.77 17.77 7.03
C GLY A 111 9.16 18.45 5.71
N ARG A 112 8.27 18.50 4.72
CA ARG A 112 8.52 19.04 3.36
C ARG A 112 7.33 19.78 2.78
#